data_AF-A0A8C6RLD9-F1
#
_entry.id   AF-A0A8C6RLD9-F1
#
_cell.length_a   1.000
_cell.length_b   1.000
_cell.length_c   1.000
_cell.angle_alpha   90.00
_cell.angle_beta   90.00
_cell.angle_gamma   90.00
#
_symmetry.space_group_name_H-M   'P 1'
#
loop_
_entity.id
_entity.type
_entity.pdbx_description
1 polymer ?
#
loop_
_entity_poly.entity_id
_entity_poly.type
_entity_poly.pdbx_seq_one_letter_code
_entity_poly.pdbx_strand_id
1 'polypeptide(L)'
;MAHSMQEKPIHDEVHQNQILRELILKELRAQKLHTEYHVNPLRKVHTVTRKPMSWHDNLEEPADGKFLNLIHHAAQGPRKKYPETQTENQEIGWNSEPLVNPDRQDRRLNHFRVYHDITLYKAKMWSLGEDDRHK
;
A
#
# COMPACT_ATOMS: atom_id res chain seq x y z
N MET A 1 -61.32 16.11 28.79
CA MET A 1 -62.04 14.85 28.52
C MET A 1 -61.00 13.74 28.51
N ALA A 2 -61.19 12.72 29.35
CA ALA A 2 -60.18 11.76 29.77
C ALA A 2 -59.76 10.80 28.64
N HIS A 3 -58.46 10.53 28.54
CA HIS A 3 -57.91 9.46 27.71
C HIS A 3 -58.40 8.10 28.24
N SER A 4 -59.00 7.28 27.38
CA SER A 4 -59.33 5.90 27.74
C SER A 4 -58.03 5.13 27.99
N MET A 5 -57.85 4.71 29.23
CA MET A 5 -56.83 3.75 29.63
C MET A 5 -57.20 2.41 29.01
N GLN A 6 -56.63 2.07 27.85
CA GLN A 6 -56.75 0.72 27.31
C GLN A 6 -56.00 -0.23 28.28
N GLU A 7 -56.72 -1.21 28.81
CA GLU A 7 -56.13 -2.29 29.61
C GLU A 7 -55.05 -2.99 28.80
N LYS A 8 -53.86 -3.17 29.40
CA LYS A 8 -52.76 -3.87 28.74
C LYS A 8 -53.19 -5.32 28.50
N PRO A 9 -53.10 -5.85 27.26
CA PRO A 9 -53.48 -7.23 27.00
C PRO A 9 -52.64 -8.18 27.86
N ILE A 10 -53.31 -9.11 28.55
CA ILE A 10 -52.66 -10.14 29.36
C ILE A 10 -51.93 -11.07 28.39
N HIS A 11 -50.60 -11.07 28.48
CA HIS A 11 -49.76 -11.80 27.56
C HIS A 11 -49.64 -13.25 28.04
N ASP A 12 -50.00 -14.22 27.18
CA ASP A 12 -49.85 -15.64 27.50
C ASP A 12 -48.37 -16.03 27.47
N GLU A 13 -47.79 -16.17 28.65
CA GLU A 13 -46.38 -16.53 28.84
C GLU A 13 -46.03 -17.88 28.18
N VAL A 14 -46.97 -18.84 28.15
CA VAL A 14 -46.75 -20.15 27.53
C VAL A 14 -46.61 -19.98 26.02
N HIS A 15 -47.48 -19.18 25.41
CA HIS A 15 -47.43 -18.87 23.98
C HIS A 15 -46.13 -18.15 23.58
N GLN A 16 -45.68 -17.19 24.41
CA GLN A 16 -44.40 -16.50 24.16
C GLN A 16 -43.20 -17.42 24.24
N ASN A 17 -43.17 -18.31 25.24
CA ASN A 17 -42.11 -19.29 25.39
C ASN A 17 -42.06 -20.25 24.19
N GLN A 18 -43.22 -20.59 23.62
CA GLN A 18 -43.31 -21.40 22.41
C GLN A 18 -42.71 -20.68 21.19
N ILE A 19 -43.03 -19.40 20.99
CA ILE A 19 -42.45 -18.58 19.92
C ILE A 19 -40.93 -18.46 20.08
N LEU A 20 -40.47 -18.17 21.30
CA LEU A 20 -39.04 -18.02 21.59
C LEU A 20 -38.28 -19.32 21.29
N ARG A 21 -38.83 -20.46 21.69
CA ARG A 21 -38.25 -21.78 21.43
C ARG A 21 -38.18 -22.08 19.93
N GLU A 22 -39.23 -21.76 19.18
CA GLU A 22 -39.22 -21.94 17.71
C GLU A 22 -38.16 -21.06 17.04
N LEU A 23 -38.03 -19.81 17.49
CA LEU A 23 -37.05 -18.85 16.99
C LEU A 23 -35.62 -19.36 17.22
N ILE A 24 -35.30 -19.80 18.44
CA ILE A 24 -34.00 -20.38 18.79
C ILE A 24 -33.71 -21.61 17.91
N LEU A 25 -34.68 -22.49 17.71
CA LEU A 25 -34.49 -23.68 16.86
C LEU A 25 -34.24 -23.32 15.39
N LYS A 26 -34.92 -22.30 14.87
CA LYS A 26 -34.70 -21.79 13.51
C LYS A 26 -33.31 -21.16 13.35
N GLU A 27 -32.89 -20.38 14.35
CA GLU A 27 -31.59 -19.74 14.37
C GLU A 27 -30.46 -20.77 14.46
N LEU A 28 -30.55 -21.75 15.37
CA LEU A 28 -29.59 -22.85 15.50
C LEU A 28 -29.51 -23.71 14.23
N ARG A 29 -30.64 -23.90 13.51
CA ARG A 29 -30.64 -24.62 12.22
C ARG A 29 -29.90 -23.85 11.13
N ALA A 30 -29.98 -22.53 11.14
CA ALA A 30 -29.34 -21.66 10.14
C ALA A 30 -27.91 -21.24 10.53
N GLN A 31 -27.50 -21.45 11.78
CA GLN A 31 -26.18 -21.09 12.27
C GLN A 31 -25.11 -22.00 11.66
N LYS A 32 -24.40 -21.47 10.66
CA LYS A 32 -23.26 -22.14 10.04
C LYS A 32 -21.97 -21.65 10.71
N LEU A 33 -21.35 -22.50 11.53
CA LEU A 33 -20.05 -22.21 12.13
C LEU A 33 -18.94 -22.47 11.11
N HIS A 34 -18.33 -21.41 10.60
CA HIS A 34 -17.16 -21.51 9.73
C HIS A 34 -15.89 -21.56 10.59
N THR A 35 -15.43 -22.76 10.94
CA THR A 35 -14.20 -22.98 11.71
C THR A 35 -12.93 -22.72 10.90
N GLU A 36 -13.03 -22.76 9.58
CA GLU A 36 -11.89 -22.61 8.65
C GLU A 36 -12.08 -21.45 7.66
N TYR A 37 -12.61 -20.30 8.11
CA TYR A 37 -12.71 -19.13 7.24
C TYR A 37 -11.34 -18.48 7.02
N HIS A 38 -10.91 -18.40 5.76
CA HIS A 38 -9.68 -17.72 5.35
C HIS A 38 -9.98 -16.81 4.17
N VAL A 39 -9.49 -15.56 4.24
CA VAL A 39 -9.69 -14.55 3.16
C VAL A 39 -8.99 -14.99 1.86
N ASN A 40 -7.89 -15.75 1.97
CA ASN A 40 -7.15 -16.29 0.84
C ASN A 40 -7.20 -17.84 0.83
N PRO A 41 -7.85 -18.48 -0.15
CA PRO A 41 -7.97 -19.94 -0.23
C PRO A 41 -6.65 -20.66 -0.51
N LEU A 42 -5.61 -19.95 -0.96
CA LEU A 42 -4.30 -20.53 -1.29
C LEU A 42 -3.26 -20.35 -0.18
N ARG A 43 -3.46 -19.43 0.78
CA ARG A 43 -2.50 -19.16 1.86
C ARG A 43 -3.21 -18.80 3.17
N LYS A 44 -2.86 -19.48 4.26
CA LYS A 44 -3.22 -19.08 5.62
C LYS A 44 -2.47 -17.80 6.00
N VAL A 45 -3.04 -16.65 5.66
CA VAL A 45 -2.55 -15.36 6.14
C VAL A 45 -3.21 -15.10 7.50
N HIS A 46 -2.49 -15.39 8.58
CA HIS A 46 -2.89 -14.98 9.92
C HIS A 46 -2.61 -13.49 10.11
N THR A 47 -3.31 -12.60 9.41
CA THR A 47 -3.30 -11.16 9.71
C THR A 47 -4.27 -10.85 10.84
N VAL A 48 -4.09 -11.53 11.97
CA VAL A 48 -4.54 -11.00 13.25
C VAL A 48 -3.31 -10.32 13.82
N THR A 49 -3.31 -9.00 13.85
CA THR A 49 -2.28 -8.25 14.57
C THR A 49 -2.26 -8.78 16.00
N ARG A 50 -1.12 -9.38 16.39
CA ARG A 50 -0.95 -9.95 17.73
C ARG A 50 -0.99 -8.84 18.77
N LYS A 51 -1.11 -9.24 20.04
CA LYS A 51 -1.17 -8.29 21.17
C LYS A 51 0.07 -7.38 21.11
N PRO A 52 -0.10 -6.05 21.08
CA PRO A 52 1.00 -5.09 20.85
C PRO A 52 2.15 -5.17 21.87
N MET A 53 1.93 -5.82 23.02
CA MET A 53 2.89 -5.93 24.13
C MET A 53 3.39 -7.38 24.34
N SER A 54 3.23 -8.27 23.37
CA SER A 54 3.66 -9.66 23.48
C SER A 54 5.19 -9.75 23.52
N TRP A 55 5.74 -10.15 24.68
CA TRP A 55 7.19 -10.24 24.89
C TRP A 55 7.86 -11.27 23.96
N HIS A 56 7.15 -12.36 23.65
CA HIS A 56 7.62 -13.42 22.74
C HIS A 56 7.73 -12.99 21.27
N ASP A 57 7.11 -11.86 20.88
CA ASP A 57 7.22 -11.32 19.52
C ASP A 57 8.44 -10.36 19.35
N ASN A 58 9.17 -10.03 20.42
CA ASN A 58 10.38 -9.19 20.37
C ASN A 58 11.70 -9.99 20.27
N LEU A 59 11.62 -11.32 20.18
CA LEU A 59 12.79 -12.15 19.89
C LEU A 59 13.11 -11.99 18.40
N GLU A 60 14.15 -11.22 18.11
CA GLU A 60 14.66 -11.07 16.75
C GLU A 60 15.29 -12.40 16.33
N GLU A 61 14.49 -13.24 15.69
CA GLU A 61 14.99 -14.45 15.06
C GLU A 61 15.91 -14.06 13.90
N PRO A 62 17.06 -14.75 13.73
CA PRO A 62 17.92 -14.50 12.58
C PRO A 62 17.10 -14.71 11.30
N ALA A 63 17.04 -13.68 10.47
CA ALA A 63 16.24 -13.71 9.25
C ALA A 63 16.59 -14.95 8.40
N ASP A 64 15.56 -15.65 7.92
CA ASP A 64 15.74 -16.84 7.10
C ASP A 64 16.56 -16.49 5.85
N GLY A 65 17.76 -17.06 5.75
CA GLY A 65 18.67 -16.84 4.63
C GLY A 65 18.05 -17.17 3.28
N LYS A 66 17.10 -18.12 3.21
CA LYS A 66 16.37 -18.40 1.97
C LYS A 66 15.50 -17.21 1.55
N PHE A 67 14.85 -16.57 2.51
CA PHE A 67 14.00 -15.41 2.27
C PHE A 67 14.82 -14.18 1.90
N LEU A 68 15.96 -13.97 2.58
CA LEU A 68 16.91 -12.93 2.21
C LEU A 68 17.41 -13.10 0.78
N ASN A 69 17.80 -14.32 0.39
CA ASN A 69 18.22 -14.62 -0.98
C ASN A 69 17.13 -14.35 -2.01
N LEU A 70 15.87 -14.66 -1.68
CA LEU A 70 14.73 -14.37 -2.55
C LEU A 70 14.53 -12.86 -2.75
N ILE A 71 14.62 -12.08 -1.67
CA ILE A 71 14.51 -10.62 -1.71
C ILE A 71 15.66 -10.04 -2.53
N HIS A 72 16.90 -10.48 -2.27
CA HIS A 72 18.07 -10.04 -3.03
C HIS A 72 17.93 -10.35 -4.52
N HIS A 73 17.50 -11.57 -4.87
CA HIS A 73 17.25 -11.96 -6.25
C HIS A 73 16.13 -11.14 -6.90
N ALA A 74 15.05 -10.83 -6.18
CA ALA A 74 13.96 -9.98 -6.67
C ALA A 74 14.40 -8.52 -6.91
N ALA A 75 15.34 -8.03 -6.10
CA ALA A 75 15.93 -6.69 -6.23
C ALA A 75 17.00 -6.59 -7.34
N GLN A 76 17.44 -7.71 -7.93
CA GLN A 76 18.37 -7.67 -9.05
C GLN A 76 17.70 -7.10 -10.30
N GLY A 77 18.46 -6.29 -11.04
CA GLY A 77 18.00 -5.73 -12.31
C GLY A 77 17.70 -6.79 -13.37
N PRO A 78 16.82 -6.51 -14.35
CA PRO A 78 16.37 -7.48 -15.36
C PRO A 78 17.51 -8.20 -16.11
N ARG A 79 18.55 -7.45 -16.52
CA ARG A 79 19.73 -7.98 -17.23
C ARG A 79 20.55 -9.00 -16.42
N LYS A 80 20.48 -8.96 -15.07
CA LYS A 80 21.12 -9.97 -14.22
C LYS A 80 20.29 -11.24 -14.08
N LYS A 81 18.98 -11.15 -14.34
CA LYS A 81 18.01 -12.22 -14.13
C LYS A 81 17.69 -13.01 -15.41
N TYR A 82 17.67 -12.34 -16.56
CA TYR A 82 17.33 -12.95 -17.83
C TYR A 82 18.43 -12.67 -18.87
N PRO A 83 18.72 -13.62 -19.77
CA PRO A 83 19.70 -13.42 -20.84
C PRO A 83 19.21 -12.40 -21.87
N GLU A 84 17.90 -12.32 -22.09
CA GLU A 84 17.25 -11.47 -23.09
C GLU A 84 16.03 -10.76 -22.48
N THR A 85 15.61 -9.67 -23.13
CA THR A 85 14.45 -8.87 -22.74
C THR A 85 13.18 -9.71 -22.85
N GLN A 86 12.38 -9.74 -21.79
CA GLN A 86 11.14 -10.53 -21.78
C GLN A 86 9.91 -9.72 -22.21
N THR A 87 10.01 -8.39 -22.16
CA THR A 87 8.93 -7.47 -22.55
C THR A 87 9.52 -6.25 -23.25
N GLU A 88 8.73 -5.60 -24.11
CA GLU A 88 9.13 -4.38 -24.82
C GLU A 88 9.62 -3.28 -23.86
N ASN A 89 8.95 -3.12 -22.71
CA ASN A 89 9.37 -2.16 -21.69
C ASN A 89 10.75 -2.45 -21.10
N GLN A 90 11.21 -3.72 -21.09
CA GLN A 90 12.55 -4.08 -20.62
C GLN A 90 13.63 -3.76 -21.65
N GLU A 91 13.28 -3.65 -22.94
CA GLU A 91 14.23 -3.22 -23.98
C GLU A 91 14.75 -1.81 -23.69
N ILE A 92 13.87 -0.95 -23.19
CA ILE A 92 14.22 0.40 -22.75
C ILE A 92 15.07 0.31 -21.48
N GLY A 93 16.37 0.61 -21.62
CA GLY A 93 17.32 0.58 -20.51
C GLY A 93 17.88 -0.80 -20.18
N TRP A 94 17.70 -1.79 -21.08
CA TRP A 94 18.32 -3.12 -20.94
C TRP A 94 19.84 -3.03 -20.77
N ASN A 95 20.47 -2.19 -21.59
CA ASN A 95 21.86 -1.80 -21.45
C ASN A 95 21.93 -0.44 -20.75
N SER A 96 22.13 -0.46 -19.43
CA SER A 96 22.23 0.75 -18.60
C SER A 96 23.61 1.40 -18.65
N GLU A 97 24.62 0.68 -19.14
CA GLU A 97 25.97 1.21 -19.33
C GLU A 97 25.96 2.19 -20.51
N PRO A 98 26.38 3.45 -20.28
CA PRO A 98 26.39 4.44 -21.34
C PRO A 98 27.45 4.07 -22.40
N LEU A 99 27.08 4.15 -23.68
CA LEU A 99 27.97 3.87 -24.80
C LEU A 99 29.15 4.86 -24.87
N VAL A 100 28.96 6.05 -24.32
CA VAL A 100 29.96 7.12 -24.25
C VAL A 100 30.34 7.34 -22.79
N ASN A 101 31.62 7.60 -22.53
CA ASN A 101 32.11 7.85 -21.18
C ASN A 101 31.28 8.98 -20.52
N PRO A 102 30.65 8.72 -19.37
CA PRO A 102 29.84 9.72 -18.67
C PRO A 102 30.68 10.81 -17.98
N ASP A 103 32.01 10.78 -18.12
CA ASP A 103 32.89 11.80 -17.57
C ASP A 103 32.49 13.19 -18.07
N ARG A 104 32.09 14.01 -17.10
CA ARG A 104 31.62 15.39 -17.31
C ARG A 104 32.76 16.37 -17.53
N GLN A 105 34.01 15.94 -17.33
CA GLN A 105 35.19 16.80 -17.50
C GLN A 105 35.64 16.92 -18.96
N ASP A 106 35.18 16.04 -19.85
CA ASP A 106 35.50 16.15 -21.27
C ASP A 106 34.76 17.35 -21.88
N ARG A 107 35.49 18.46 -22.07
CA ARG A 107 34.98 19.70 -22.67
C ARG A 107 34.57 19.55 -24.13
N ARG A 108 34.98 18.48 -24.82
CA ARG A 108 34.57 18.22 -26.22
C ARG A 108 33.14 17.72 -26.32
N LEU A 109 32.67 17.01 -25.29
CA LEU A 109 31.33 16.41 -25.25
C LEU A 109 30.39 17.20 -24.35
N ASN A 110 30.91 17.82 -23.29
CA ASN A 110 30.10 18.48 -22.27
C ASN A 110 30.05 19.99 -22.44
N HIS A 111 28.91 20.50 -22.90
CA HIS A 111 28.64 21.92 -23.08
C HIS A 111 27.58 22.40 -22.08
N PHE A 112 27.90 22.30 -20.78
CA PHE A 112 26.97 22.73 -19.74
C PHE A 112 26.69 24.23 -19.84
N ARG A 113 25.45 24.61 -19.56
CA ARG A 113 25.08 26.02 -19.44
C ARG A 113 25.71 26.57 -18.17
N VAL A 114 26.72 27.41 -18.33
CA VAL A 114 27.38 28.11 -17.23
C VAL A 114 26.68 29.45 -17.02
N TYR A 115 26.31 29.73 -15.78
CA TYR A 115 25.77 31.03 -15.40
C TYR A 115 26.84 31.81 -14.65
N HIS A 116 27.01 33.06 -15.04
CA HIS A 116 27.82 34.04 -14.34
C HIS A 116 26.94 35.05 -13.62
N ASP A 117 27.49 35.75 -12.64
CA ASP A 117 26.76 36.73 -11.82
C ASP A 117 26.00 37.74 -12.67
N ILE A 118 26.58 38.21 -13.78
CA ILE A 118 25.93 39.14 -14.71
C ILE A 118 24.70 38.50 -15.38
N THR A 119 24.81 37.24 -15.81
CA THR A 119 23.69 36.52 -16.45
C THR A 119 22.59 36.21 -15.46
N LEU A 120 22.92 35.89 -14.21
CA LEU A 120 21.96 35.68 -13.12
C LEU A 120 21.28 36.99 -12.73
N TYR A 121 22.04 38.07 -12.59
CA TYR A 121 21.53 39.41 -12.31
C TYR A 121 20.56 39.88 -13.38
N LYS A 122 20.93 39.76 -14.66
CA LYS A 122 20.04 40.13 -15.78
C LYS A 122 18.79 39.27 -15.85
N ALA A 123 18.91 37.95 -15.63
CA ALA A 123 17.75 37.07 -15.54
C ALA A 123 16.81 37.46 -14.40
N LYS A 124 17.37 37.84 -13.23
CA LYS A 124 16.60 38.32 -12.08
C LYS A 124 15.93 39.67 -12.37
N MET A 125 16.63 40.62 -12.98
CA MET A 125 16.07 41.90 -13.41
C MET A 125 14.92 41.70 -14.40
N TRP A 126 15.06 40.81 -15.38
CA TRP A 126 13.98 40.49 -16.31
C TRP A 126 12.79 39.78 -15.64
N SER A 127 13.04 38.93 -14.63
CA SER A 127 11.95 38.27 -13.89
C SER A 127 11.14 39.22 -13.02
N LEU A 128 11.71 40.36 -12.61
CA LEU A 128 11.05 41.38 -11.78
C LEU A 128 10.15 42.32 -12.60
N GLY A 129 10.14 42.21 -13.93
CA GLY A 129 9.47 43.17 -14.81
C GLY A 129 10.31 44.44 -14.96
N GLU A 130 10.35 45.02 -16.16
CA GLU A 130 10.96 46.32 -16.38
C GLU A 130 10.08 47.44 -15.78
N ASP A 131 10.05 47.56 -14.45
CA ASP A 131 9.21 48.55 -13.76
C ASP A 131 9.77 49.99 -13.80
N ASP A 132 10.93 50.23 -14.41
CA ASP A 132 11.59 51.55 -14.45
C ASP A 132 11.71 52.16 -15.86
N ARG A 133 10.71 51.99 -16.73
CA ARG A 133 10.67 52.71 -18.02
C ARG A 133 9.59 53.79 -18.17
N HIS A 134 8.79 54.04 -17.14
CA HIS A 134 7.82 55.14 -17.15
C HIS A 134 7.66 55.81 -15.77
N LYS A 135 8.61 56.68 -15.40
CA LYS A 135 8.37 57.85 -14.54
C LYS A 135 9.21 59.01 -15.03
#